data_AF-A0A1J5DF92-F1
#
_entry.id   AF-A0A1J5DF92-F1
#
_cell.length_a   1.000
_cell.length_b   1.000
_cell.length_c   1.000
_cell.angle_alpha   90.00
_cell.angle_beta   90.00
_cell.angle_gamma   90.00
#
_symmetry.space_group_name_H-M   'P 1'
#
loop_
_entity.id
_entity.type
_entity.pdbx_description
1 polymer ?
#
loop_
_entity_poly.entity_id
_entity_poly.type
_entity_poly.pdbx_seq_one_letter_code
_entity_poly.pdbx_strand_id
1 'polypeptide(L)'
;MSKFITDLDVELKKGNDKIWVLKSPLIYESDSIGLIKVPTGFETDFASVPRVPIAFWFYGDTAHRESVIHDYLYKIDTKPKYAREIIDSVFLEAMECRMKPWYVKYPMYWGVRLGGWVVYNKYKV
;
A
#
# COMPACT_ATOMS: atom_id res chain seq x y z
N MET A 1 7.01 7.89 16.16
CA MET A 1 7.59 8.21 14.84
C MET A 1 7.41 6.99 13.99
N SER A 2 6.62 7.11 12.93
CA SER A 2 6.37 6.02 12.01
C SER A 2 7.68 5.53 11.38
N LYS A 3 7.83 4.20 11.31
CA LYS A 3 9.07 3.59 10.80
C LYS A 3 8.83 2.20 10.23
N PHE A 4 9.54 1.91 9.15
CA PHE A 4 9.71 0.56 8.63
C PHE A 4 10.74 -0.17 9.49
N ILE A 5 10.29 -1.24 10.17
CA ILE A 5 11.15 -2.07 11.01
C ILE A 5 11.90 -3.09 10.15
N THR A 6 11.26 -3.60 9.10
CA THR A 6 11.87 -4.56 8.17
C THR A 6 11.95 -4.00 6.75
N ASP A 7 12.89 -4.55 5.98
CA ASP A 7 13.01 -4.29 4.56
C ASP A 7 11.97 -5.05 3.73
N LEU A 8 11.66 -4.51 2.56
CA LEU A 8 10.75 -5.16 1.62
C LEU A 8 11.52 -6.22 0.84
N ASP A 9 11.13 -7.48 1.05
CA ASP A 9 11.66 -8.63 0.35
C ASP A 9 10.52 -9.35 -0.36
N VAL A 10 10.53 -9.27 -1.70
CA VAL A 10 9.47 -9.78 -2.57
C VAL A 10 10.07 -10.59 -3.71
N GLU A 11 9.35 -11.63 -4.13
CA GLU A 11 9.69 -12.44 -5.30
C GLU A 11 8.50 -12.46 -6.27
N LEU A 12 8.80 -12.42 -7.57
CA LEU A 12 7.80 -12.62 -8.62
C LEU A 12 7.21 -14.03 -8.52
N LYS A 13 5.88 -14.12 -8.50
CA LYS A 13 5.18 -15.41 -8.45
C LYS A 13 5.48 -16.19 -9.74
N LYS A 14 6.06 -17.39 -9.61
CA LYS A 14 6.32 -18.29 -10.75
C LYS A 14 5.03 -18.51 -11.55
N GLY A 15 5.02 -18.09 -12.80
CA GLY A 15 3.88 -18.21 -13.72
C GLY A 15 2.97 -16.98 -13.82
N ASN A 16 3.25 -15.89 -13.11
CA ASN A 16 2.53 -14.63 -13.28
C ASN A 16 3.45 -13.42 -13.05
N ASP A 17 3.83 -12.72 -14.12
CA ASP A 17 4.76 -11.59 -14.09
C ASP A 17 4.18 -10.30 -13.45
N LYS A 18 2.95 -10.36 -12.94
CA LYS A 18 2.25 -9.21 -12.36
C LYS A 18 2.00 -9.32 -10.87
N ILE A 19 2.26 -10.50 -10.27
CA ILE A 19 2.00 -10.74 -8.85
C ILE A 19 3.34 -10.91 -8.14
N TRP A 20 3.49 -10.15 -7.06
CA TRP A 20 4.66 -10.19 -6.19
C TRP A 20 4.26 -10.81 -4.86
N VAL A 21 5.11 -11.70 -4.36
CA VAL A 21 4.87 -12.44 -3.12
C VAL A 21 5.93 -12.03 -2.11
N LEU A 22 5.51 -11.62 -0.92
CA LEU A 22 6.44 -11.30 0.17
C LEU A 22 7.19 -12.57 0.60
N LYS A 23 8.52 -12.52 0.56
CA LYS A 23 9.41 -13.56 1.11
C LYS A 23 9.68 -13.40 2.60
N SER A 24 9.67 -12.16 3.07
CA SER A 24 9.85 -11.82 4.48
C SER A 24 8.66 -11.00 4.97
N PRO A 25 8.29 -11.08 6.26
CA PRO A 25 7.20 -10.30 6.78
C PRO A 25 7.57 -8.82 6.76
N LEU A 26 6.69 -7.98 6.21
CA LEU A 26 6.86 -6.53 6.23
C LEU A 26 6.24 -5.99 7.50
N ILE A 27 7.06 -5.39 8.36
CA ILE A 27 6.65 -4.82 9.63
C ILE A 27 6.80 -3.30 9.56
N TYR A 28 5.68 -2.62 9.74
CA TYR A 28 5.60 -1.17 9.77
C TYR A 28 4.95 -0.73 11.06
N GLU A 29 5.61 0.19 11.76
CA GLU A 29 5.04 0.85 12.92
C GLU A 29 4.41 2.15 12.45
N SER A 30 3.08 2.22 12.54
CA SER A 30 2.32 3.43 12.31
C SER A 30 2.13 4.19 13.61
N ASP A 31 2.27 5.51 13.56
CA ASP A 31 1.87 6.37 14.68
C ASP A 31 0.34 6.41 14.84
N SER A 32 -0.41 6.23 13.75
CA SER A 32 -1.87 6.30 13.74
C SER A 32 -2.57 5.03 14.24
N ILE A 33 -2.12 3.86 13.78
CA ILE A 33 -2.78 2.56 14.07
C ILE A 33 -1.90 1.54 14.78
N GLY A 34 -0.67 1.91 15.12
CA GLY A 34 0.30 1.02 15.76
C GLY A 34 0.94 0.05 14.78
N LEU A 35 1.28 -1.14 15.28
CA LEU A 35 2.12 -2.11 14.59
C LEU A 35 1.35 -2.90 13.52
N ILE A 36 1.73 -2.71 12.26
CA ILE A 36 1.22 -3.45 11.11
C ILE A 36 2.22 -4.53 10.73
N LYS A 37 1.76 -5.77 10.69
CA LYS A 37 2.54 -6.93 10.26
C LYS A 37 1.88 -7.55 9.04
N VAL A 38 2.52 -7.39 7.89
CA VAL A 38 2.15 -8.11 6.67
C VAL A 38 2.88 -9.46 6.69
N PRO A 39 2.15 -10.59 6.67
CA PRO A 39 2.76 -11.91 6.75
C PRO A 39 3.52 -12.26 5.46
N THR A 40 4.53 -13.11 5.61
CA THR A 40 5.17 -13.79 4.48
C THR A 40 4.12 -14.54 3.64
N GLY A 41 4.29 -14.54 2.32
CA GLY A 41 3.35 -15.15 1.38
C GLY A 41 2.20 -14.21 0.98
N PHE A 42 2.18 -12.97 1.46
CA PHE A 42 1.21 -11.99 0.98
C PHE A 42 1.46 -11.67 -0.50
N GLU A 43 0.42 -11.83 -1.30
CA GLU A 43 0.42 -11.48 -2.72
C GLU A 43 -0.04 -10.03 -2.87
N THR A 44 0.84 -9.18 -3.40
CA THR A 44 0.55 -7.79 -3.77
C THR A 44 0.78 -7.64 -5.27
N ASP A 45 -0.07 -6.87 -5.94
CA ASP A 45 0.11 -6.56 -7.35
C ASP A 45 0.88 -5.24 -7.54
N PHE A 46 1.21 -4.50 -6.45
CA PHE A 46 1.70 -3.12 -6.44
C PHE A 46 0.89 -2.13 -7.30
N ALA A 47 -0.21 -2.58 -7.89
CA ALA A 47 -0.84 -2.02 -9.09
C ALA A 47 -2.37 -1.99 -8.99
N SER A 48 -2.93 -2.31 -7.83
CA SER A 48 -4.35 -2.12 -7.52
C SER A 48 -4.74 -0.65 -7.34
N VAL A 49 -3.77 0.27 -7.35
CA VAL A 49 -4.06 1.69 -7.61
C VAL A 49 -4.57 1.79 -9.06
N PRO A 50 -5.80 2.27 -9.30
CA PRO A 50 -6.34 2.38 -10.65
C PRO A 50 -5.33 3.12 -11.52
N ARG A 51 -5.10 2.62 -12.74
CA ARG A 51 -4.17 3.14 -13.75
C ARG A 51 -4.52 4.58 -14.15
N VAL A 52 -4.37 5.54 -13.24
CA VAL A 52 -4.37 6.95 -13.53
C VAL A 52 -2.98 7.19 -14.14
N PRO A 53 -2.88 7.41 -15.47
CA PRO A 53 -1.62 7.32 -16.21
C PRO A 53 -0.53 8.25 -15.67
N ILE A 54 -0.93 9.36 -15.05
CA ILE A 54 -0.02 10.41 -14.57
C ILE A 54 0.65 10.03 -13.23
N ALA A 55 -0.05 9.34 -12.32
CA ALA A 55 0.53 8.95 -11.04
C ALA A 55 1.45 7.74 -11.18
N PHE A 56 1.09 6.78 -12.03
CA PHE A 56 1.91 5.59 -12.27
C PHE A 56 3.24 5.92 -12.96
N TRP A 57 3.22 6.83 -13.94
CA TRP A 57 4.41 7.17 -14.73
C TRP A 57 5.49 7.91 -13.93
N PHE A 58 5.09 8.66 -12.90
CA PHE A 58 6.03 9.36 -12.02
C PHE A 58 6.35 8.60 -10.73
N TYR A 59 5.45 7.74 -10.23
CA TYR A 59 5.51 7.25 -8.84
C TYR A 59 5.43 5.72 -8.67
N GLY A 60 5.21 4.97 -9.75
CA GLY A 60 5.14 3.50 -9.70
C GLY A 60 6.41 2.85 -9.14
N ASP A 61 7.57 3.46 -9.36
CA ASP A 61 8.85 2.91 -8.93
C ASP A 61 9.25 3.28 -7.49
N THR A 62 8.59 4.27 -6.88
CA THR A 62 9.09 4.91 -5.66
C THR A 62 8.40 4.50 -4.36
N ALA A 63 7.23 3.87 -4.43
CA ALA A 63 6.35 3.63 -3.27
C ALA A 63 5.95 2.15 -3.05
N HIS A 64 6.82 1.20 -3.43
CA HIS A 64 6.54 -0.24 -3.32
C HIS A 64 6.17 -0.69 -1.89
N ARG A 65 6.88 -0.20 -0.87
CA ARG A 65 6.65 -0.57 0.55
C ARG A 65 5.29 -0.08 1.05
N GLU A 66 4.98 1.17 0.71
CA GLU A 66 3.75 1.86 1.08
C GLU A 66 2.54 1.19 0.44
N SER A 67 2.65 0.78 -0.83
CA SER A 67 1.61 0.05 -1.56
C SER A 67 1.31 -1.31 -0.93
N VAL A 68 2.30 -2.06 -0.44
CA VAL A 68 2.06 -3.36 0.23
C VAL A 68 1.22 -3.19 1.49
N ILE A 69 1.57 -2.21 2.33
CA ILE A 69 0.83 -1.92 3.57
C ILE A 69 -0.61 -1.52 3.22
N HIS A 70 -0.76 -0.64 2.23
CA HIS A 70 -2.06 -0.19 1.76
C HIS A 70 -2.92 -1.37 1.27
N ASP A 71 -2.39 -2.22 0.37
CA ASP A 71 -3.08 -3.41 -0.13
C ASP A 71 -3.47 -4.38 1.00
N TYR A 72 -2.57 -4.58 1.96
CA TYR A 72 -2.81 -5.45 3.11
C TYR A 72 -3.93 -4.92 4.00
N LEU A 73 -3.91 -3.63 4.35
CA LEU A 73 -4.96 -3.00 5.14
C LEU A 73 -6.29 -2.93 4.40
N TYR A 74 -6.26 -2.80 3.07
CA TYR A 74 -7.45 -2.73 2.24
C TYR A 74 -8.15 -4.09 2.05
N LYS A 75 -7.40 -5.19 2.19
CA LYS A 75 -7.94 -6.55 2.01
C LYS A 75 -9.03 -6.84 3.06
N ILE A 76 -10.21 -7.26 2.58
CA ILE A 76 -11.44 -7.44 3.38
C ILE A 76 -11.27 -8.47 4.52
N ASP A 77 -10.33 -9.40 4.38
CA ASP A 77 -10.09 -10.46 5.36
C ASP A 77 -9.15 -10.04 6.51
N THR A 78 -8.51 -8.88 6.40
CA THR A 78 -7.55 -8.40 7.41
C THR A 78 -8.28 -7.93 8.66
N LYS A 79 -7.90 -8.47 9.82
CA LYS A 79 -8.39 -8.04 11.15
C LYS A 79 -7.27 -7.31 11.89
N PRO A 80 -7.51 -6.12 12.46
CA PRO A 80 -8.76 -5.36 12.51
C PRO A 80 -9.10 -4.64 11.19
N LYS A 81 -10.40 -4.45 10.93
CA LYS A 81 -10.89 -3.67 9.78
C LYS A 81 -10.78 -2.18 10.10
N TYR A 82 -9.95 -1.46 9.36
CA TYR A 82 -9.84 -0.01 9.48
C TYR A 82 -10.77 0.70 8.48
N ALA A 83 -11.25 1.88 8.88
CA ALA A 83 -11.94 2.77 7.95
C ALA A 83 -10.96 3.20 6.84
N ARG A 84 -11.46 3.38 5.61
CA ARG A 84 -10.60 3.78 4.48
C ARG A 84 -9.80 5.05 4.75
N GLU A 85 -10.41 6.00 5.45
CA GLU A 85 -9.75 7.26 5.82
C GLU A 85 -8.49 7.04 6.66
N ILE A 86 -8.51 6.00 7.52
CA ILE A 86 -7.37 5.59 8.33
C ILE A 86 -6.32 4.88 7.45
N ILE A 87 -6.76 4.04 6.52
CA ILE A 87 -5.86 3.36 5.57
C ILE A 87 -5.13 4.39 4.70
N ASP A 88 -5.86 5.37 4.17
CA ASP A 88 -5.34 6.46 3.35
C ASP A 88 -4.38 7.35 4.17
N SER A 89 -4.70 7.61 5.44
CA SER A 89 -3.82 8.41 6.32
C SER A 89 -2.52 7.68 6.64
N VAL A 90 -2.58 6.36 6.89
CA VAL A 90 -1.40 5.52 7.11
C VAL A 90 -0.53 5.48 5.85
N PHE A 91 -1.14 5.45 4.67
CA PHE A 91 -0.41 5.54 3.40
C PHE A 91 0.33 6.88 3.25
N LEU A 92 -0.31 7.99 3.62
CA LEU A 92 0.34 9.31 3.65
C LEU A 92 1.50 9.35 4.66
N GLU A 93 1.27 8.84 5.87
CA GLU A 93 2.27 8.75 6.94
C GLU A 93 3.49 7.93 6.51
N ALA A 94 3.28 6.80 5.82
CA ALA A 94 4.35 5.96 5.30
C ALA A 94 5.20 6.68 4.23
N MET A 95 4.58 7.52 3.40
CA MET A 95 5.29 8.37 2.43
C MET A 95 6.07 9.49 3.12
N GLU A 96 5.53 10.08 4.19
CA GLU A 96 6.21 11.09 5.00
C GLU A 96 7.42 10.54 5.75
N CYS A 97 7.31 9.31 6.29
CA CYS A 97 8.42 8.58 6.91
C CYS A 97 9.62 8.46 5.96
N ARG A 98 9.37 8.30 4.66
CA ARG A 98 10.41 8.21 3.63
C ARG A 98 10.83 9.56 3.05
N MET A 99 10.40 10.66 3.67
CA MET A 99 10.67 12.04 3.23
C MET A 99 10.28 12.28 1.76
N LYS A 100 9.16 11.69 1.31
CA LYS A 100 8.69 11.92 -0.05
C LYS A 100 8.31 13.39 -0.22
N PRO A 101 8.64 14.00 -1.38
CA PRO A 101 8.28 15.38 -1.64
C PRO A 101 6.77 15.60 -1.56
N TRP A 102 6.35 16.81 -1.17
CA TRP A 102 4.94 17.14 -1.02
C TRP A 102 4.15 16.98 -2.33
N TYR A 103 4.77 17.27 -3.48
CA TYR A 103 4.17 17.09 -4.81
C TYR A 103 3.97 15.63 -5.21
N VAL A 104 4.53 14.68 -4.47
CA VAL A 104 4.32 13.24 -4.65
C VAL A 104 3.22 12.73 -3.72
N LYS A 105 3.33 13.07 -2.44
CA LYS A 105 2.45 12.52 -1.40
C LYS A 105 0.99 12.97 -1.57
N TYR A 106 0.74 14.23 -1.93
CA TYR A 106 -0.63 14.75 -2.04
C TYR A 106 -1.37 14.20 -3.27
N PRO A 107 -0.82 14.17 -4.49
CA PRO A 107 -1.51 13.58 -5.64
C PRO A 107 -1.80 12.09 -5.45
N MET A 108 -0.89 11.33 -4.83
CA MET A 108 -1.14 9.92 -4.53
C MET A 108 -2.26 9.76 -3.50
N TYR A 109 -2.23 10.52 -2.42
CA TYR A 109 -3.29 10.52 -1.40
C TYR A 109 -4.67 10.85 -1.98
N TRP A 110 -4.77 11.92 -2.78
CA TRP A 110 -6.02 12.28 -3.47
C TRP A 110 -6.44 11.22 -4.50
N GLY A 111 -5.48 10.60 -5.19
CA GLY A 111 -5.74 9.52 -6.13
C GLY A 111 -6.39 8.29 -5.47
N VAL A 112 -5.93 7.89 -4.30
CA VAL A 112 -6.53 6.78 -3.53
C VAL A 112 -7.88 7.20 -2.95
N ARG A 113 -8.00 8.42 -2.41
CA ARG A 113 -9.25 8.91 -1.80
C ARG A 113 -10.38 9.06 -2.81
N LEU A 114 -10.07 9.49 -4.04
CA LEU A 114 -11.04 9.64 -5.14
C LEU A 114 -11.24 8.32 -5.92
N GLY A 115 -10.17 7.54 -6.13
CA GLY A 115 -10.17 6.33 -6.96
C GLY A 115 -10.55 5.04 -6.23
N GLY A 116 -10.41 4.99 -4.90
CA GLY A 116 -10.76 3.83 -4.08
C GLY A 116 -12.23 3.44 -4.16
N TRP A 117 -13.11 4.37 -4.55
CA TRP A 117 -14.54 4.09 -4.77
C TRP A 117 -14.79 3.12 -5.93
N VAL A 118 -13.97 3.21 -6.99
CA VAL A 118 -14.07 2.35 -8.19
C VAL A 118 -13.65 0.91 -7.87
N VAL A 119 -12.62 0.75 -7.04
CA VAL A 119 -12.10 -0.57 -6.63
C VAL A 119 -13.00 -1.20 -5.57
N TYR A 120 -13.51 -0.42 -4.61
CA TYR A 120 -14.43 -0.93 -3.58
C TYR A 120 -15.69 -1.57 -4.15
N ASN A 121 -16.25 -1.03 -5.23
CA ASN A 121 -17.45 -1.58 -5.83
C ASN A 121 -17.20 -2.92 -6.53
N LYS A 122 -15.93 -3.29 -6.78
CA LYS A 122 -15.54 -4.53 -7.45
C LYS A 122 -15.34 -5.72 -6.49
N TYR A 123 -15.14 -5.48 -5.20
CA TYR A 123 -14.92 -6.51 -4.17
C TYR A 123 -16.10 -6.69 -3.20
N LYS A 124 -17.25 -6.07 -3.51
CA LYS A 124 -18.48 -6.15 -2.70
C LYS A 124 -19.45 -7.23 -3.19
N VAL A 125 -18.96 -8.24 -3.90
CA VAL A 125 -19.74 -9.40 -4.38
C VAL A 125 -19.56 -10.55 -3.41
#